data_AF-Q7ZVW1-F1
#
_entry.id   AF-Q7ZVW1-F1
#
_cell.length_a   1.000
_cell.length_b   1.000
_cell.length_c   1.000
_cell.angle_alpha   90.00
_cell.angle_beta   90.00
_cell.angle_gamma   90.00
#
_symmetry.space_group_name_H-M   'P 1'
#
loop_
_entity.id
_entity.type
_entity.pdbx_description
1 polymer ?
#
loop_
_entity_poly.entity_id
_entity_poly.type
_entity_poly.pdbx_seq_one_letter_code
_entity_poly.pdbx_strand_id
1 'polypeptide(L)'
;MSSQSLHDCLRGRCLGVLRRMEIIGRFRYYFQHPWSRLLVSYLVTFFNFLIFAEDPVSHSQKEAHMSVVGNCFSFIISKYPAGFWSVLKVLLWVLAIICGLIAGKFIFHRRLFGRVLRLKMFREDHGSWMTMFFSTILSLFIFSHIYNLLLLMSVRMRPYMVTEYMGIRNESFMKMAAVGTWMGDFVTAWMVTDMMLQDTHYPDWGRTARHLWRQGHNRIVLFWTVLICLTSVVVLVISTDWIRWDNLNRGFLPSDEVSRAFLASFILVFDLLIVMQDWEFPHFMGDLDMNLPGLSTTQLKIRLPVCKRIFKEEYHIHITGKWFNYGIIFLVLILDLNMWKNQIFYKPYEYGQYVGPGEKIYTVEDPDTLQDFNRSMLTWEWRSTNIDPRTNQTFNQSNAI
;
A
#
# COMPACT_ATOMS: atom_id res chain seq x y z
N MET A 1 4.56 -36.73 48.59
CA MET A 1 4.59 -36.95 47.13
C MET A 1 5.74 -37.91 46.85
N SER A 2 5.46 -39.13 46.35
CA SER A 2 6.48 -40.18 46.19
C SER A 2 7.43 -39.85 45.03
N SER A 3 8.69 -40.29 45.09
CA SER A 3 9.68 -39.97 44.04
C SER A 3 9.29 -40.50 42.66
N GLN A 4 8.56 -41.63 42.61
CA GLN A 4 7.99 -42.19 41.38
C GLN A 4 6.97 -41.25 40.73
N SER A 5 6.07 -40.65 41.51
CA SER A 5 5.10 -39.67 40.99
C SER A 5 5.76 -38.43 40.39
N LEU A 6 6.93 -38.02 40.91
CA LEU A 6 7.71 -36.92 40.37
C LEU A 6 8.36 -37.30 39.03
N HIS A 7 8.91 -38.52 38.94
CA HIS A 7 9.59 -39.02 37.74
C HIS A 7 8.64 -39.22 36.55
N ASP A 8 7.43 -39.73 36.81
CA ASP A 8 6.41 -39.92 35.77
C ASP A 8 5.83 -38.58 35.30
N CYS A 9 5.65 -37.62 36.22
CA CYS A 9 5.24 -36.26 35.86
C CYS A 9 6.30 -35.55 35.00
N LEU A 10 7.59 -35.71 35.31
CA LEU A 10 8.69 -35.19 34.50
C LEU A 10 8.76 -35.83 33.11
N ARG A 11 8.58 -37.16 33.02
CA ARG A 11 8.57 -37.87 31.74
C ARG A 11 7.36 -37.48 30.89
N GLY A 12 6.18 -37.35 31.49
CA GLY A 12 4.96 -36.87 30.83
C GLY A 12 5.09 -35.43 30.32
N ARG A 13 5.69 -34.54 31.13
CA ARG A 13 6.03 -33.17 30.68
C ARG A 13 7.02 -33.17 29.52
N CYS A 14 8.06 -33.99 29.57
CA CYS A 14 9.05 -34.09 28.50
C CYS A 14 8.44 -34.59 27.18
N LEU A 15 7.62 -35.65 27.23
CA LEU A 15 6.85 -36.14 26.07
C LEU A 15 5.89 -35.08 25.53
N GLY A 16 5.20 -34.34 26.41
CA GLY A 16 4.34 -33.23 26.02
C GLY A 16 5.10 -32.10 25.33
N VAL A 17 6.30 -31.77 25.80
CA VAL A 17 7.19 -30.78 25.17
C VAL A 17 7.67 -31.27 23.80
N LEU A 18 8.13 -32.52 23.69
CA LEU A 18 8.57 -33.11 22.42
C LEU A 18 7.45 -33.14 21.38
N ARG A 19 6.24 -33.59 21.77
CA ARG A 19 5.07 -33.58 20.89
C ARG A 19 4.70 -32.14 20.46
N ARG A 20 4.78 -31.17 21.37
CA ARG A 20 4.53 -29.76 21.03
C ARG A 20 5.57 -29.24 20.04
N MET A 21 6.85 -29.54 20.23
CA MET A 21 7.92 -29.17 19.30
C MET A 21 7.71 -29.79 17.92
N GLU A 22 7.29 -31.05 17.86
CA GLU A 22 6.98 -31.74 16.61
C GLU A 22 5.77 -31.11 15.89
N ILE A 23 4.69 -30.79 16.60
CA ILE A 23 3.52 -30.10 16.04
C ILE A 23 3.91 -28.73 15.51
N ILE A 24 4.70 -27.94 16.25
CA ILE A 24 5.19 -26.63 15.82
C ILE A 24 6.08 -26.77 14.57
N GLY A 25 6.95 -27.78 14.55
CA GLY A 25 7.80 -28.08 13.38
C GLY A 25 6.99 -28.41 12.14
N ARG A 26 6.00 -29.31 12.27
CA ARG A 26 5.09 -29.67 11.16
C ARG A 26 4.25 -28.47 10.71
N PHE A 27 3.67 -27.73 11.66
CA PHE A 27 2.89 -26.53 11.34
C PHE A 27 3.73 -25.52 10.56
N ARG A 28 4.95 -25.22 11.04
CA ARG A 28 5.87 -24.32 10.35
C ARG A 28 6.22 -24.81 8.95
N TYR A 29 6.49 -26.11 8.79
CA TYR A 29 6.78 -26.72 7.49
C TYR A 29 5.62 -26.52 6.49
N TYR A 30 4.38 -26.85 6.87
CA TYR A 30 3.23 -26.65 5.98
C TYR A 30 2.88 -25.17 5.78
N PHE A 31 3.01 -24.36 6.82
CA PHE A 31 2.74 -22.92 6.77
C PHE A 31 3.70 -22.19 5.83
N GLN A 32 4.98 -22.56 5.84
CA GLN A 32 6.03 -21.98 4.98
C GLN A 32 6.25 -22.78 3.69
N HIS A 33 5.36 -23.72 3.36
CA HIS A 33 5.45 -24.53 2.16
C HIS A 33 5.27 -23.67 0.89
N PRO A 34 6.03 -23.90 -0.20
CA PRO A 34 5.93 -23.12 -1.43
C PRO A 34 4.51 -22.93 -1.96
N TRP A 35 3.72 -24.00 -2.03
CA TRP A 35 2.30 -23.91 -2.42
C TRP A 35 1.48 -22.94 -1.57
N SER A 36 1.67 -22.96 -0.25
CA SER A 36 0.95 -22.07 0.66
C SER A 36 1.35 -20.62 0.42
N ARG A 37 2.66 -20.36 0.31
CA ARG A 37 3.20 -19.02 0.05
C ARG A 37 2.73 -18.44 -1.28
N LEU A 38 2.80 -19.24 -2.35
CA LEU A 38 2.33 -18.83 -3.67
C LEU A 38 0.83 -18.56 -3.64
N LEU A 39 0.04 -19.48 -3.09
CA LEU A 39 -1.41 -19.34 -2.99
C LEU A 39 -1.80 -18.04 -2.29
N VAL A 40 -1.24 -17.77 -1.11
CA VAL A 40 -1.52 -16.53 -0.37
C VAL A 40 -1.13 -15.31 -1.20
N SER A 41 0.08 -15.29 -1.78
CA SER A 41 0.56 -14.12 -2.53
C SER A 41 -0.26 -13.79 -3.79
N TYR A 42 -0.71 -14.79 -4.54
CA TYR A 42 -1.55 -14.58 -5.73
C TYR A 42 -3.01 -14.29 -5.36
N LEU A 43 -3.51 -14.85 -4.25
CA LEU A 43 -4.86 -14.56 -3.77
C LEU A 43 -4.99 -13.10 -3.31
N VAL A 44 -3.97 -12.52 -2.67
CA VAL A 44 -3.96 -11.08 -2.35
C VAL A 44 -4.20 -10.25 -3.59
N THR A 45 -3.42 -10.47 -4.65
CA THR A 45 -3.56 -9.72 -5.90
C THR A 45 -4.97 -9.84 -6.47
N PHE A 46 -5.56 -11.04 -6.44
CA PHE A 46 -6.92 -11.27 -6.89
C PHE A 46 -7.95 -10.51 -6.03
N PHE A 47 -7.84 -10.59 -4.70
CA PHE A 47 -8.75 -9.88 -3.80
C PHE A 47 -8.59 -8.36 -3.87
N ASN A 48 -7.40 -7.84 -4.13
CA ASN A 48 -7.16 -6.41 -4.36
C ASN A 48 -7.87 -5.89 -5.62
N PHE A 49 -8.03 -6.71 -6.66
CA PHE A 49 -8.92 -6.38 -7.77
C PHE A 49 -10.40 -6.46 -7.41
N LEU A 50 -10.78 -7.49 -6.63
CA LEU A 50 -12.16 -7.69 -6.21
C LEU A 50 -12.65 -6.53 -5.33
N ILE A 51 -11.83 -6.05 -4.40
CA ILE A 51 -12.20 -4.91 -3.53
C ILE A 51 -12.29 -3.61 -4.33
N PHE A 52 -11.42 -3.39 -5.32
CA PHE A 52 -11.54 -2.23 -6.20
C PHE A 52 -12.85 -2.26 -7.00
N ALA A 53 -13.26 -3.45 -7.44
CA ALA A 53 -14.51 -3.69 -8.14
C ALA A 53 -15.76 -3.50 -7.26
N GLU A 54 -15.65 -3.71 -5.95
CA GLU A 54 -16.74 -3.54 -4.98
C GLU A 54 -16.75 -2.16 -4.30
N ASP A 55 -15.68 -1.37 -4.39
CA ASP A 55 -15.56 -0.11 -3.67
C ASP A 55 -16.35 1.03 -4.34
N PRO A 56 -17.45 1.55 -3.75
CA PRO A 56 -18.22 2.65 -4.31
C PRO A 56 -17.43 3.96 -4.35
N VAL A 57 -16.37 4.12 -3.53
CA VAL A 57 -15.53 5.34 -3.56
C VAL A 57 -14.85 5.50 -4.92
N SER A 58 -14.63 4.40 -5.64
CA SER A 58 -14.08 4.41 -7.00
C SER A 58 -14.95 5.17 -8.01
N HIS A 59 -16.24 5.37 -7.74
CA HIS A 59 -17.14 6.13 -8.62
C HIS A 59 -17.36 7.58 -8.17
N SER A 60 -16.84 7.95 -6.99
CA SER A 60 -17.09 9.26 -6.38
C SER A 60 -16.48 10.41 -7.19
N GLN A 61 -17.33 11.38 -7.54
CA GLN A 61 -16.95 12.62 -8.23
C GLN A 61 -16.48 13.73 -7.27
N LYS A 62 -16.51 13.50 -5.95
CA LYS A 62 -15.96 14.45 -4.97
C LYS A 62 -14.44 14.50 -5.01
N GLU A 63 -13.90 15.61 -4.56
CA GLU A 63 -12.45 15.79 -4.42
C GLU A 63 -11.87 14.82 -3.38
N ALA A 64 -10.79 14.15 -3.75
CA ALA A 64 -10.08 13.23 -2.89
C ALA A 64 -9.41 13.98 -1.74
N HIS A 65 -9.67 13.50 -0.52
CA HIS A 65 -9.04 14.01 0.69
C HIS A 65 -8.48 12.85 1.51
N MET A 66 -7.24 12.99 1.94
CA MET A 66 -6.59 12.03 2.81
C MET A 66 -5.67 12.79 3.75
N SER A 67 -5.84 12.58 5.05
CA SER A 67 -4.99 13.25 6.03
C SER A 67 -3.52 12.88 5.82
N VAL A 68 -2.63 13.87 5.96
CA VAL A 68 -1.18 13.78 5.69
C VAL A 68 -0.84 13.62 4.20
N VAL A 69 -1.31 12.56 3.54
CA VAL A 69 -0.99 12.28 2.12
C VAL A 69 -1.52 13.38 1.22
N GLY A 70 -2.73 13.87 1.49
CA GLY A 70 -3.34 14.96 0.75
C GLY A 70 -2.55 16.25 0.84
N ASN A 71 -2.03 16.59 2.03
CA ASN A 71 -1.14 17.74 2.21
C ASN A 71 0.16 17.55 1.41
N CYS A 72 0.76 16.37 1.46
CA CYS A 72 1.99 16.09 0.71
C CYS A 72 1.75 16.22 -0.80
N PHE A 73 0.65 15.65 -1.29
CA PHE A 73 0.25 15.71 -2.69
C PHE A 73 -0.03 17.15 -3.13
N SER A 74 -0.88 17.89 -2.40
CA SER A 74 -1.19 19.29 -2.70
C SER A 74 0.03 20.20 -2.54
N PHE A 75 1.03 19.82 -1.75
CA PHE A 75 2.28 20.57 -1.61
C PHE A 75 3.22 20.36 -2.80
N ILE A 76 3.21 19.18 -3.42
CA ILE A 76 4.12 18.87 -4.54
C ILE A 76 3.47 19.19 -5.90
N ILE A 77 2.17 18.91 -6.07
CA ILE A 77 1.52 18.86 -7.39
C ILE A 77 0.53 20.00 -7.59
N SER A 78 -0.37 20.21 -6.63
CA SER A 78 -1.54 21.08 -6.85
C SER A 78 -1.31 22.52 -6.36
N LYS A 79 -2.20 23.45 -6.70
CA LYS A 79 -2.26 24.82 -6.12
C LYS A 79 -0.93 25.59 -6.21
N TYR A 80 -0.35 25.68 -7.41
CA TYR A 80 0.84 26.52 -7.64
C TYR A 80 0.44 27.99 -7.88
N PRO A 81 0.81 28.92 -6.98
CA PRO A 81 0.62 30.35 -7.22
C PRO A 81 1.62 30.86 -8.27
N ALA A 82 1.26 31.88 -9.03
CA ALA A 82 2.18 32.49 -9.99
C ALA A 82 3.32 33.28 -9.31
N GLY A 83 4.48 33.35 -9.98
CA GLY A 83 5.62 34.17 -9.57
C GLY A 83 6.47 33.57 -8.43
N PHE A 84 6.97 34.43 -7.54
CA PHE A 84 7.92 34.07 -6.47
C PHE A 84 7.44 32.90 -5.59
N TRP A 85 6.14 32.83 -5.32
CA TRP A 85 5.55 31.81 -4.46
C TRP A 85 5.62 30.40 -5.05
N SER A 86 5.64 30.24 -6.37
CA SER A 86 5.89 28.95 -7.04
C SER A 86 7.31 28.49 -6.78
N VAL A 87 8.29 29.39 -6.94
CA VAL A 87 9.71 29.09 -6.73
C VAL A 87 9.96 28.73 -5.27
N LEU A 88 9.38 29.50 -4.34
CA LEU A 88 9.45 29.20 -2.92
C LEU A 88 8.84 27.83 -2.59
N LYS A 89 7.69 27.48 -3.18
CA LYS A 89 7.06 26.18 -3.00
C LYS A 89 7.96 25.05 -3.46
N VAL A 90 8.56 25.17 -4.65
CA VAL A 90 9.52 24.20 -5.19
C VAL A 90 10.72 24.03 -4.28
N LEU A 91 11.33 25.14 -3.86
CA LEU A 91 12.47 25.10 -2.96
C LEU A 91 12.14 24.43 -1.63
N LEU A 92 10.95 24.68 -1.07
CA LEU A 92 10.55 24.12 0.22
C LEU A 92 10.26 22.62 0.15
N TRP A 93 9.58 22.12 -0.89
CA TRP A 93 9.36 20.67 -0.97
C TRP A 93 10.64 19.93 -1.33
N VAL A 94 11.55 20.51 -2.13
CA VAL A 94 12.89 19.92 -2.37
C VAL A 94 13.68 19.87 -1.07
N LEU A 95 13.66 20.96 -0.29
CA LEU A 95 14.31 21.00 1.03
C LEU A 95 13.68 19.99 1.98
N ALA A 96 12.36 19.82 1.95
CA ALA A 96 11.67 18.82 2.75
C ALA A 96 12.10 17.39 2.40
N ILE A 97 12.29 17.08 1.11
CA ILE A 97 12.81 15.77 0.68
C ILE A 97 14.23 15.57 1.22
N ILE A 98 15.12 16.55 1.06
CA ILE A 98 16.51 16.45 1.54
C ILE A 98 16.55 16.30 3.06
N CYS A 99 15.81 17.15 3.79
CA CYS A 99 15.69 17.07 5.25
C CYS A 99 15.12 15.72 5.69
N GLY A 100 14.10 15.22 5.00
CA GLY A 100 13.49 13.91 5.21
C GLY A 100 14.51 12.79 5.09
N LEU A 101 15.24 12.71 3.98
CA LEU A 101 16.27 11.69 3.75
C LEU A 101 17.37 11.73 4.83
N ILE A 102 17.86 12.91 5.20
CA ILE A 102 18.88 13.09 6.24
C ILE A 102 18.34 12.68 7.61
N ALA A 103 17.15 13.16 8.00
CA ALA A 103 16.52 12.83 9.28
C ALA A 103 16.22 11.33 9.38
N GLY A 104 15.73 10.71 8.31
CA GLY A 104 15.48 9.27 8.24
C GLY A 104 16.72 8.45 8.55
N LYS A 105 17.84 8.78 7.92
CA LYS A 105 19.10 8.05 8.13
C LYS A 105 19.72 8.32 9.50
N PHE A 106 19.88 9.58 9.90
CA PHE A 106 20.66 9.91 11.10
C PHE A 106 19.83 9.88 12.39
N ILE A 107 18.60 10.38 12.36
CA ILE A 107 17.75 10.50 13.54
C ILE A 107 16.96 9.20 13.75
N PHE A 108 16.20 8.77 12.76
CA PHE A 108 15.34 7.59 12.92
C PHE A 108 16.13 6.29 12.88
N HIS A 109 16.90 6.05 11.81
CA HIS A 109 17.61 4.78 11.66
C HIS A 109 18.76 4.63 12.66
N ARG A 110 19.77 5.51 12.61
CA ARG A 110 20.97 5.36 13.43
C ARG A 110 20.74 5.64 14.92
N ARG A 111 20.06 6.74 15.25
CA ARG A 111 19.88 7.15 16.65
C ARG A 111 18.71 6.40 17.31
N LEU A 112 17.50 6.49 16.77
CA LEU A 112 16.32 5.88 17.38
C LEU A 112 16.35 4.34 17.29
N PHE A 113 16.43 3.76 16.09
CA PHE A 113 16.39 2.30 15.92
C PHE A 113 17.70 1.61 16.32
N GLY A 114 18.84 2.20 15.96
CA GLY A 114 20.16 1.65 16.27
C GLY A 114 20.56 1.78 17.74
N ARG A 115 20.53 2.99 18.31
CA ARG A 115 21.07 3.24 19.68
C ARG A 115 20.02 3.14 20.79
N VAL A 116 18.83 3.71 20.59
CA VAL A 116 17.79 3.78 21.63
C VAL A 116 17.02 2.47 21.73
N LEU A 117 16.36 2.05 20.65
CA LEU A 117 15.55 0.82 20.64
C LEU A 117 16.39 -0.45 20.43
N ARG A 118 17.62 -0.31 19.92
CA ARG A 118 18.57 -1.42 19.65
C ARG A 118 17.94 -2.58 18.87
N LEU A 119 17.13 -2.24 17.87
CA LEU A 119 16.44 -3.23 17.05
C LEU A 119 17.45 -3.99 16.19
N LYS A 120 17.60 -5.29 16.42
CA LYS A 120 18.55 -6.16 15.69
C LYS A 120 18.34 -6.13 14.17
N MET A 121 17.08 -5.99 13.76
CA MET A 121 16.63 -5.91 12.36
C MET A 121 17.32 -4.75 11.58
N PHE A 122 17.66 -3.63 12.22
CA PHE A 122 18.21 -2.43 11.56
C PHE A 122 19.75 -2.29 11.69
N ARG A 123 20.48 -3.40 11.84
CA ARG A 123 21.96 -3.36 11.86
C ARG A 123 22.53 -2.92 10.51
N GLU A 124 23.75 -2.38 10.49
CA GLU A 124 24.56 -2.18 9.26
C GLU A 124 23.86 -1.48 8.08
N ASP A 125 23.03 -0.45 8.33
CA ASP A 125 22.24 0.30 7.33
C ASP A 125 21.10 -0.51 6.65
N HIS A 126 20.80 -1.74 7.10
CA HIS A 126 19.62 -2.50 6.66
C HIS A 126 18.31 -1.75 6.96
N GLY A 127 17.38 -1.76 6.00
CA GLY A 127 16.09 -1.06 6.11
C GLY A 127 16.17 0.47 6.12
N SER A 128 17.36 1.07 6.02
CA SER A 128 17.54 2.52 6.04
C SER A 128 16.72 3.24 4.97
N TRP A 129 16.62 2.67 3.77
CA TRP A 129 15.84 3.23 2.67
C TRP A 129 14.37 3.45 3.04
N MET A 130 13.75 2.47 3.68
CA MET A 130 12.36 2.52 4.10
C MET A 130 12.16 3.61 5.17
N THR A 131 13.09 3.70 6.13
CA THR A 131 13.04 4.76 7.14
C THR A 131 13.22 6.15 6.55
N MET A 132 14.06 6.29 5.51
CA MET A 132 14.25 7.53 4.76
C MET A 132 13.01 7.90 3.95
N PHE A 133 12.29 6.92 3.40
CA PHE A 133 11.04 7.14 2.68
C PHE A 133 9.95 7.70 3.61
N PHE A 134 9.69 7.04 4.74
CA PHE A 134 8.66 7.51 5.69
C PHE A 134 9.02 8.84 6.35
N SER A 135 10.29 9.09 6.69
CA SER A 135 10.70 10.39 7.20
C SER A 135 10.58 11.50 6.15
N THR A 136 10.69 11.16 4.86
CA THR A 136 10.45 12.10 3.76
C THR A 136 8.97 12.50 3.69
N ILE A 137 8.05 11.54 3.80
CA ILE A 137 6.61 11.84 3.88
C ILE A 137 6.32 12.74 5.09
N LEU A 138 6.87 12.40 6.26
CA LEU A 138 6.70 13.22 7.46
C LEU A 138 7.28 14.64 7.30
N SER A 139 8.45 14.77 6.68
CA SER A 139 9.07 16.06 6.43
C SER A 139 8.26 16.89 5.43
N LEU A 140 7.73 16.29 4.37
CA LEU A 140 6.83 16.95 3.41
C LEU A 140 5.59 17.49 4.11
N PHE A 141 5.01 16.70 5.02
CA PHE A 141 3.88 17.13 5.83
C PHE A 141 4.22 18.34 6.71
N ILE A 142 5.32 18.30 7.45
CA ILE A 142 5.76 19.44 8.30
C ILE A 142 6.02 20.69 7.45
N PHE A 143 6.74 20.56 6.34
CA PHE A 143 7.04 21.68 5.45
C PHE A 143 5.79 22.23 4.75
N SER A 144 4.77 21.40 4.50
CA SER A 144 3.49 21.88 3.98
C SER A 144 2.82 22.88 4.93
N HIS A 145 2.91 22.63 6.25
CA HIS A 145 2.41 23.56 7.27
C HIS A 145 3.28 24.81 7.38
N ILE A 146 4.61 24.67 7.30
CA ILE A 146 5.52 25.82 7.26
C ILE A 146 5.21 26.71 6.06
N TYR A 147 4.97 26.12 4.88
CA TYR A 147 4.58 26.87 3.69
C TYR A 147 3.25 27.59 3.88
N ASN A 148 2.25 26.95 4.47
CA ASN A 148 0.98 27.60 4.80
C ASN A 148 1.17 28.80 5.76
N LEU A 149 2.05 28.68 6.76
CA LEU A 149 2.39 29.79 7.64
C LEU A 149 3.01 30.97 6.87
N LEU A 150 3.87 30.70 5.88
CA LEU A 150 4.43 31.73 5.00
C LEU A 150 3.36 32.37 4.10
N LEU A 151 2.44 31.56 3.55
CA LEU A 151 1.34 32.07 2.73
C LEU A 151 0.39 32.97 3.54
N LEU A 152 0.14 32.66 4.81
CA LEU A 152 -0.73 33.45 5.68
C LEU A 152 -0.20 34.88 5.91
N MET A 153 1.11 35.12 5.72
CA MET A 153 1.67 36.47 5.75
C MET A 153 1.17 37.34 4.57
N SER A 154 0.61 36.74 3.52
CA SER A 154 0.05 37.44 2.36
C SER A 154 -1.45 37.15 2.21
N VAL A 155 -2.30 38.15 2.45
CA VAL A 155 -3.77 38.02 2.34
C VAL A 155 -4.21 37.49 0.97
N ARG A 156 -3.48 37.85 -0.10
CA ARG A 156 -3.77 37.43 -1.48
C ARG A 156 -3.53 35.94 -1.74
N MET A 157 -2.85 35.22 -0.84
CA MET A 157 -2.42 33.84 -1.06
C MET A 157 -3.31 32.78 -0.40
N ARG A 158 -4.37 33.18 0.31
CA ARG A 158 -5.30 32.23 0.96
C ARG A 158 -5.85 31.13 0.03
N PRO A 159 -6.19 31.39 -1.26
CA PRO A 159 -6.67 30.33 -2.15
C PRO A 159 -5.64 29.24 -2.46
N TYR A 160 -4.35 29.53 -2.29
CA TYR A 160 -3.24 28.61 -2.58
C TYR A 160 -2.77 27.83 -1.36
N MET A 161 -3.47 27.95 -0.22
CA MET A 161 -3.16 27.15 0.96
C MET A 161 -3.23 25.66 0.63
N VAL A 162 -2.19 24.96 1.07
CA VAL A 162 -2.09 23.51 0.98
C VAL A 162 -3.05 22.91 2.00
N THR A 163 -3.88 21.98 1.54
CA THR A 163 -4.93 21.34 2.35
C THR A 163 -4.87 19.82 2.17
N GLU A 164 -5.69 19.09 2.94
CA GLU A 164 -5.86 17.65 2.78
C GLU A 164 -6.54 17.27 1.44
N TYR A 165 -7.19 18.23 0.80
CA TYR A 165 -7.76 18.10 -0.54
C TYR A 165 -6.68 18.12 -1.63
N MET A 166 -6.67 17.07 -2.45
CA MET A 166 -5.60 16.81 -3.42
C MET A 166 -5.74 17.59 -4.74
N GLY A 167 -6.90 18.14 -5.09
CA GLY A 167 -7.20 18.72 -6.40
C GLY A 167 -7.57 17.71 -7.48
N ILE A 168 -7.78 16.45 -7.11
CA ILE A 168 -8.17 15.36 -8.01
C ILE A 168 -9.44 14.69 -7.47
N ARG A 169 -10.24 14.10 -8.36
CA ARG A 169 -11.45 13.36 -7.97
C ARG A 169 -11.10 12.03 -7.29
N ASN A 170 -11.97 11.56 -6.40
CA ASN A 170 -11.85 10.24 -5.77
C ASN A 170 -11.75 9.11 -6.80
N GLU A 171 -12.58 9.13 -7.85
CA GLU A 171 -12.47 8.14 -8.94
C GLU A 171 -11.04 8.06 -9.50
N SER A 172 -10.45 9.19 -9.87
CA SER A 172 -9.11 9.23 -10.44
C SER A 172 -8.04 8.80 -9.42
N PHE A 173 -8.21 9.22 -8.16
CA PHE A 173 -7.32 8.80 -7.07
C PHE A 173 -7.38 7.30 -6.84
N MET A 174 -8.58 6.70 -6.81
CA MET A 174 -8.77 5.27 -6.62
C MET A 174 -8.23 4.46 -7.80
N LYS A 175 -8.38 4.93 -9.04
CA LYS A 175 -7.74 4.31 -10.21
C LYS A 175 -6.21 4.32 -10.08
N MET A 176 -5.62 5.44 -9.65
CA MET A 176 -4.17 5.52 -9.39
C MET A 176 -3.73 4.62 -8.23
N ALA A 177 -4.50 4.57 -7.15
CA ALA A 177 -4.24 3.71 -6.01
C ALA A 177 -4.31 2.22 -6.41
N ALA A 178 -5.31 1.81 -7.19
CA ALA A 178 -5.45 0.45 -7.68
C ALA A 178 -4.27 0.02 -8.58
N VAL A 179 -3.80 0.90 -9.46
CA VAL A 179 -2.57 0.64 -10.25
C VAL A 179 -1.34 0.53 -9.35
N GLY A 180 -1.24 1.39 -8.33
CA GLY A 180 -0.15 1.37 -7.34
C GLY A 180 -0.13 0.09 -6.51
N THR A 181 -1.27 -0.32 -5.97
CA THR A 181 -1.44 -1.57 -5.22
C THR A 181 -1.17 -2.76 -6.12
N TRP A 182 -1.72 -2.82 -7.34
CA TRP A 182 -1.39 -3.88 -8.29
C TRP A 182 0.12 -4.01 -8.54
N MET A 183 0.82 -2.89 -8.72
CA MET A 183 2.26 -2.90 -8.95
C MET A 183 3.01 -3.46 -7.73
N GLY A 184 2.61 -3.05 -6.52
CA GLY A 184 3.16 -3.55 -5.27
C GLY A 184 2.88 -5.04 -5.06
N ASP A 185 1.66 -5.49 -5.29
CA ASP A 185 1.21 -6.88 -5.20
C ASP A 185 1.93 -7.76 -6.22
N PHE A 186 2.03 -7.30 -7.46
CA PHE A 186 2.73 -8.02 -8.50
C PHE A 186 4.18 -8.23 -8.10
N VAL A 187 4.89 -7.17 -7.69
CA VAL A 187 6.29 -7.29 -7.24
C VAL A 187 6.39 -8.22 -6.02
N THR A 188 5.42 -8.17 -5.11
CA THR A 188 5.37 -9.06 -3.93
C THR A 188 5.16 -10.52 -4.32
N ALA A 189 4.15 -10.83 -5.13
CA ALA A 189 3.85 -12.18 -5.59
C ALA A 189 4.98 -12.77 -6.45
N TRP A 190 5.58 -11.96 -7.32
CA TRP A 190 6.72 -12.39 -8.12
C TRP A 190 7.99 -12.54 -7.30
N MET A 191 8.19 -11.73 -6.26
CA MET A 191 9.26 -11.95 -5.30
C MET A 191 9.08 -13.28 -4.59
N VAL A 192 7.90 -13.57 -4.04
CA VAL A 192 7.63 -14.86 -3.38
C VAL A 192 7.86 -16.01 -4.37
N THR A 193 7.44 -15.85 -5.63
CA THR A 193 7.68 -16.82 -6.70
C THR A 193 9.17 -17.04 -6.96
N ASP A 194 9.94 -15.96 -7.08
CA ASP A 194 11.38 -16.01 -7.29
C ASP A 194 12.11 -16.68 -6.11
N MET A 195 11.71 -16.35 -4.88
CA MET A 195 12.20 -16.99 -3.66
C MET A 195 11.97 -18.49 -3.68
N MET A 196 10.74 -18.92 -3.96
CA MET A 196 10.39 -20.35 -3.92
C MET A 196 11.11 -21.13 -5.03
N LEU A 197 11.34 -20.52 -6.20
CA LEU A 197 12.07 -21.17 -7.29
C LEU A 197 13.58 -21.23 -7.03
N GLN A 198 14.13 -20.25 -6.30
CA GLN A 198 15.54 -20.24 -5.89
C GLN A 198 15.82 -21.08 -4.64
N ASP A 199 14.81 -21.39 -3.83
CA ASP A 199 14.93 -22.11 -2.56
C ASP A 199 15.64 -23.47 -2.64
N THR A 200 16.20 -23.93 -1.52
CA THR A 200 16.77 -25.26 -1.32
C THR A 200 16.06 -26.07 -0.23
N HIS A 201 15.20 -25.48 0.59
CA HIS A 201 14.49 -26.17 1.68
C HIS A 201 13.48 -27.22 1.20
N TYR A 202 12.88 -27.03 0.01
CA TYR A 202 11.94 -27.97 -0.60
C TYR A 202 12.49 -28.56 -1.91
N PRO A 203 13.42 -29.54 -1.87
CA PRO A 203 14.08 -30.07 -3.06
C PRO A 203 13.13 -30.77 -4.04
N ASP A 204 12.08 -31.41 -3.54
CA ASP A 204 11.13 -32.17 -4.36
C ASP A 204 10.08 -31.31 -5.06
N TRP A 205 9.90 -30.07 -4.61
CA TRP A 205 8.89 -29.18 -5.14
C TRP A 205 9.35 -28.53 -6.46
N GLY A 206 8.48 -28.55 -7.48
CA GLY A 206 8.60 -27.72 -8.68
C GLY A 206 9.85 -27.95 -9.53
N ARG A 207 10.42 -29.16 -9.56
CA ARG A 207 11.73 -29.46 -10.18
C ARG A 207 11.90 -28.88 -11.59
N THR A 208 10.89 -29.06 -12.47
CA THR A 208 10.93 -28.57 -13.86
C THR A 208 10.93 -27.04 -13.92
N ALA A 209 10.03 -26.38 -13.17
CA ALA A 209 9.94 -24.92 -13.14
C ALA A 209 11.24 -24.31 -12.59
N ARG A 210 11.84 -24.91 -11.55
CA ARG A 210 13.11 -24.48 -10.97
C ARG A 210 14.28 -24.64 -11.92
N HIS A 211 14.32 -25.75 -12.66
CA HIS A 211 15.34 -25.97 -13.67
C HIS A 211 15.29 -24.87 -14.75
N LEU A 212 14.10 -24.60 -15.30
CA LEU A 212 13.90 -23.54 -16.28
C LEU A 212 14.25 -22.15 -15.73
N TRP A 213 13.87 -21.86 -14.49
CA TRP A 213 14.07 -20.56 -13.85
C TRP A 213 15.55 -20.25 -13.60
N ARG A 214 16.33 -21.26 -13.20
CA ARG A 214 17.78 -21.15 -12.94
C ARG A 214 18.62 -21.19 -14.21
N GLN A 215 18.03 -21.58 -15.34
CA GLN A 215 18.76 -21.69 -16.60
C GLN A 215 18.95 -20.32 -17.25
N GLY A 216 20.21 -19.90 -17.38
CA GLY A 216 20.59 -18.68 -18.11
C GLY A 216 19.92 -17.41 -17.58
N HIS A 217 19.43 -16.57 -18.48
CA HIS A 217 18.76 -15.30 -18.15
C HIS A 217 17.23 -15.39 -18.15
N ASN A 218 16.66 -16.60 -18.19
CA ASN A 218 15.22 -16.83 -18.28
C ASN A 218 14.44 -16.10 -17.17
N ARG A 219 14.95 -16.12 -15.93
CA ARG A 219 14.39 -15.38 -14.79
C ARG A 219 14.18 -13.90 -15.11
N ILE A 220 15.21 -13.23 -15.63
CA ILE A 220 15.20 -11.78 -15.84
C ILE A 220 14.25 -11.44 -16.98
N VAL A 221 14.34 -12.16 -18.11
CA VAL A 221 13.48 -11.95 -19.27
C VAL A 221 12.02 -12.17 -18.88
N LEU A 222 11.71 -13.29 -18.22
CA LEU A 222 10.35 -13.63 -17.82
C LEU A 222 9.77 -12.60 -16.82
N PHE A 223 10.56 -12.14 -15.85
CA PHE A 223 10.13 -11.10 -14.91
C PHE A 223 9.72 -9.82 -15.66
N TRP A 224 10.58 -9.28 -16.53
CA TRP A 224 10.30 -8.03 -17.23
C TRP A 224 9.20 -8.16 -18.27
N THR A 225 9.16 -9.27 -19.02
CA THR A 225 8.09 -9.52 -19.99
C THR A 225 6.74 -9.63 -19.31
N VAL A 226 6.63 -10.41 -18.23
CA VAL A 226 5.36 -10.58 -17.51
C VAL A 226 4.95 -9.29 -16.82
N LEU A 227 5.89 -8.58 -16.19
CA LEU A 227 5.63 -7.28 -15.57
C LEU A 227 5.02 -6.32 -16.60
N ILE A 228 5.72 -6.05 -17.71
CA ILE A 228 5.27 -5.08 -18.72
C ILE A 228 3.93 -5.50 -19.34
N CYS A 229 3.76 -6.77 -19.70
CA CYS A 229 2.51 -7.25 -20.29
C CYS A 229 1.34 -7.14 -19.31
N LEU A 230 1.49 -7.59 -18.06
CA LEU A 230 0.41 -7.53 -17.08
C LEU A 230 0.12 -6.10 -16.62
N THR A 231 1.15 -5.25 -16.43
CA THR A 231 0.93 -3.82 -16.16
C THR A 231 0.09 -3.20 -17.24
N SER A 232 0.43 -3.45 -18.51
CA SER A 232 -0.27 -2.85 -19.64
C SER A 232 -1.73 -3.28 -19.67
N VAL A 233 -2.01 -4.58 -19.49
CA VAL A 233 -3.38 -5.10 -19.43
C VAL A 233 -4.15 -4.48 -18.25
N VAL A 234 -3.55 -4.43 -17.07
CA VAL A 234 -4.21 -3.90 -15.86
C VAL A 234 -4.50 -2.42 -15.96
N VAL A 235 -3.53 -1.63 -16.41
CA VAL A 235 -3.70 -0.19 -16.63
C VAL A 235 -4.78 0.06 -17.66
N LEU A 236 -4.85 -0.73 -18.74
CA LEU A 236 -5.92 -0.63 -19.73
C LEU A 236 -7.28 -0.96 -19.12
N VAL A 237 -7.41 -2.08 -18.40
CA VAL A 237 -8.67 -2.50 -17.76
C VAL A 237 -9.19 -1.43 -16.79
N ILE A 238 -8.30 -0.88 -15.93
CA ILE A 238 -8.67 0.14 -14.94
C ILE A 238 -8.96 1.50 -15.59
N SER A 239 -8.19 1.90 -16.60
CA SER A 239 -8.33 3.25 -17.19
C SER A 239 -9.49 3.35 -18.19
N THR A 240 -9.79 2.28 -18.91
CA THR A 240 -10.84 2.27 -19.94
C THR A 240 -12.20 1.82 -19.40
N ASP A 241 -12.27 1.43 -18.11
CA ASP A 241 -13.45 0.81 -17.50
C ASP A 241 -14.01 -0.32 -18.38
N TRP A 242 -13.11 -1.06 -19.06
CA TRP A 242 -13.46 -2.06 -20.07
C TRP A 242 -14.36 -3.15 -19.49
N ILE A 243 -14.11 -3.48 -18.23
CA ILE A 243 -14.95 -4.35 -17.41
C ILE A 243 -15.79 -3.43 -16.51
N ARG A 244 -17.09 -3.30 -16.83
CA ARG A 244 -18.05 -2.70 -15.89
C ARG A 244 -18.29 -3.69 -14.77
N TRP A 245 -17.52 -3.58 -13.70
CA TRP A 245 -17.58 -4.46 -12.55
C TRP A 245 -19.00 -4.58 -11.97
N ASP A 246 -19.78 -3.50 -11.99
CA ASP A 246 -21.18 -3.49 -11.58
C ASP A 246 -22.01 -4.54 -12.32
N ASN A 247 -21.78 -4.72 -13.63
CA ASN A 247 -22.50 -5.70 -14.42
C ASN A 247 -22.08 -7.15 -14.09
N LEU A 248 -20.81 -7.36 -13.74
CA LEU A 248 -20.33 -8.67 -13.30
C LEU A 248 -20.86 -9.04 -11.91
N ASN A 249 -20.95 -8.05 -11.01
CA ASN A 249 -21.34 -8.26 -9.61
C ASN A 249 -22.85 -8.30 -9.37
N ARG A 250 -23.69 -7.92 -10.36
CA ARG A 250 -25.17 -7.92 -10.26
C ARG A 250 -25.82 -9.21 -9.74
N GLY A 251 -25.12 -10.35 -9.70
CA GLY A 251 -25.66 -11.61 -9.22
C GLY A 251 -24.80 -12.43 -8.25
N PHE A 252 -23.55 -12.05 -7.97
CA PHE A 252 -22.67 -12.89 -7.14
C PHE A 252 -22.82 -12.59 -5.65
N LEU A 253 -22.76 -11.32 -5.25
CA LEU A 253 -22.95 -10.84 -3.88
C LEU A 253 -23.47 -9.39 -3.98
N PRO A 254 -24.63 -9.04 -3.37
CA PRO A 254 -24.91 -7.65 -3.07
C PRO A 254 -23.74 -7.14 -2.22
N SER A 255 -23.03 -6.12 -2.72
CA SER A 255 -21.87 -5.55 -2.04
C SER A 255 -22.32 -4.71 -0.84
N ASP A 256 -22.77 -5.38 0.21
CA ASP A 256 -23.13 -4.75 1.46
C ASP A 256 -21.85 -4.26 2.18
N GLU A 257 -21.99 -3.27 3.06
CA GLU A 257 -20.87 -2.73 3.85
C GLU A 257 -20.08 -3.84 4.57
N VAL A 258 -20.77 -4.89 5.02
CA VAL A 258 -20.19 -6.05 5.71
C VAL A 258 -19.32 -6.90 4.78
N SER A 259 -19.73 -7.13 3.53
CA SER A 259 -18.93 -7.96 2.60
C SER A 259 -17.63 -7.25 2.23
N ARG A 260 -17.69 -5.94 1.94
CA ARG A 260 -16.53 -5.09 1.68
C ARG A 260 -15.58 -5.04 2.86
N ALA A 261 -16.10 -4.85 4.08
CA ALA A 261 -15.28 -4.83 5.29
C ALA A 261 -14.61 -6.20 5.55
N PHE A 262 -15.32 -7.30 5.29
CA PHE A 262 -14.77 -8.65 5.40
C PHE A 262 -13.68 -8.91 4.36
N LEU A 263 -13.91 -8.54 3.10
CA LEU A 263 -12.94 -8.68 2.01
C LEU A 263 -11.67 -7.87 2.30
N ALA A 264 -11.81 -6.60 2.71
CA ALA A 264 -10.68 -5.77 3.09
C ALA A 264 -9.91 -6.33 4.30
N SER A 265 -10.62 -6.92 5.28
CA SER A 265 -9.98 -7.58 6.41
C SER A 265 -9.21 -8.83 5.98
N PHE A 266 -9.73 -9.57 5.00
CA PHE A 266 -9.08 -10.75 4.44
C PHE A 266 -7.78 -10.40 3.73
N ILE A 267 -7.78 -9.34 2.90
CA ILE A 267 -6.59 -8.80 2.25
C ILE A 267 -5.52 -8.45 3.30
N LEU A 268 -5.89 -7.66 4.31
CA LEU A 268 -4.97 -7.26 5.39
C LEU A 268 -4.36 -8.48 6.11
N VAL A 269 -5.17 -9.50 6.39
CA VAL A 269 -4.68 -10.75 6.99
C VAL A 269 -3.71 -11.46 6.05
N PHE A 270 -4.00 -11.53 4.76
CA PHE A 270 -3.15 -12.22 3.79
C PHE A 270 -1.82 -11.49 3.59
N ASP A 271 -1.80 -10.15 3.57
CA ASP A 271 -0.56 -9.38 3.55
C ASP A 271 0.32 -9.67 4.78
N LEU A 272 -0.29 -9.74 5.96
CA LEU A 272 0.41 -10.14 7.17
C LEU A 272 0.92 -11.59 7.08
N LEU A 273 0.13 -12.50 6.49
CA LEU A 273 0.55 -13.88 6.26
C LEU A 273 1.76 -13.96 5.32
N ILE A 274 1.85 -13.14 4.26
CA ILE A 274 3.02 -13.10 3.37
C ILE A 274 4.29 -12.80 4.16
N VAL A 275 4.23 -11.83 5.09
CA VAL A 275 5.38 -11.49 5.95
C VAL A 275 5.67 -12.62 6.95
N MET A 276 4.65 -13.18 7.58
CA MET A 276 4.80 -14.24 8.60
C MET A 276 5.27 -15.57 8.03
N GLN A 277 4.94 -15.88 6.78
CA GLN A 277 5.37 -17.11 6.10
C GLN A 277 6.83 -17.05 5.64
N ASP A 278 7.49 -15.90 5.72
CA ASP A 278 8.91 -15.83 5.39
C ASP A 278 9.78 -16.59 6.40
N TRP A 279 10.83 -17.25 5.90
CA TRP A 279 11.69 -18.10 6.74
C TRP A 279 12.49 -17.31 7.77
N GLU A 280 12.79 -16.04 7.48
CA GLU A 280 13.57 -15.18 8.36
C GLU A 280 12.73 -14.32 9.30
N PHE A 281 11.41 -14.28 9.13
CA PHE A 281 10.54 -13.60 10.07
C PHE A 281 10.68 -14.26 11.46
N PRO A 282 10.84 -13.49 12.56
CA PRO A 282 10.84 -12.02 12.66
C PRO A 282 12.24 -11.37 12.71
N HIS A 283 13.33 -12.12 12.51
CA HIS A 283 14.69 -11.65 12.76
C HIS A 283 15.30 -10.92 11.56
N PHE A 284 14.99 -11.32 10.32
CA PHE A 284 15.49 -10.70 9.07
C PHE A 284 17.02 -10.59 8.99
N MET A 285 17.74 -11.55 9.59
CA MET A 285 19.20 -11.59 9.71
C MET A 285 19.87 -12.61 8.78
N GLY A 286 19.11 -13.32 7.92
CA GLY A 286 19.69 -14.39 7.14
C GLY A 286 20.57 -13.84 6.01
N ASP A 287 21.74 -14.45 5.83
CA ASP A 287 22.64 -14.22 4.68
C ASP A 287 22.10 -14.85 3.38
N LEU A 288 20.77 -14.99 3.24
CA LEU A 288 20.22 -15.42 1.96
C LEU A 288 20.40 -14.25 0.99
N ASP A 289 21.55 -14.23 0.32
CA ASP A 289 21.94 -13.35 -0.77
C ASP A 289 21.01 -13.63 -1.96
N MET A 290 19.77 -13.18 -1.79
CA MET A 290 18.73 -13.33 -2.76
C MET A 290 18.89 -12.21 -3.78
N ASN A 291 19.06 -12.60 -5.03
CA ASN A 291 19.12 -11.64 -6.12
C ASN A 291 17.81 -10.84 -6.19
N LEU A 292 17.90 -9.55 -6.45
CA LEU A 292 16.71 -8.72 -6.69
C LEU A 292 15.90 -9.28 -7.85
N PRO A 293 14.55 -9.32 -7.77
CA PRO A 293 13.73 -9.75 -8.89
C PRO A 293 14.00 -8.86 -10.11
N GLY A 294 14.23 -9.49 -11.27
CA GLY A 294 14.56 -8.78 -12.52
C GLY A 294 15.99 -8.24 -12.63
N LEU A 295 16.83 -8.37 -11.59
CA LEU A 295 18.22 -7.93 -11.58
C LEU A 295 19.18 -9.11 -11.37
N SER A 296 20.43 -8.91 -11.79
CA SER A 296 21.51 -9.88 -11.55
C SER A 296 22.25 -9.63 -10.23
N THR A 297 21.93 -8.55 -9.52
CA THR A 297 22.65 -8.11 -8.32
C THR A 297 21.80 -8.29 -7.06
N THR A 298 22.46 -8.65 -5.96
CA THR A 298 21.87 -8.76 -4.62
C THR A 298 21.78 -7.40 -3.90
N GLN A 299 22.58 -6.43 -4.35
CA GLN A 299 22.77 -5.15 -3.67
C GLN A 299 22.85 -3.99 -4.67
N LEU A 300 22.08 -2.93 -4.42
CA LEU A 300 22.24 -1.64 -5.09
C LEU A 300 23.00 -0.71 -4.13
N LYS A 301 24.24 -0.37 -4.51
CA LYS A 301 25.05 0.63 -3.80
C LYS A 301 24.90 1.98 -4.51
N ILE A 302 23.91 2.77 -4.09
CA ILE A 302 23.74 4.13 -4.62
C ILE A 302 24.74 5.04 -3.91
N ARG A 303 25.62 5.68 -4.68
CA ARG A 303 26.54 6.71 -4.20
C ARG A 303 25.83 8.05 -4.22
N LEU A 304 25.65 8.68 -3.06
CA LEU A 304 25.15 10.05 -3.01
C LEU A 304 26.33 11.03 -3.10
N PRO A 305 26.27 12.04 -4.00
CA PRO A 305 27.24 13.12 -4.02
C PRO A 305 26.98 14.08 -2.85
N VAL A 306 27.45 13.73 -1.65
CA VAL A 306 27.38 14.62 -0.50
C VAL A 306 28.63 15.52 -0.51
N CYS A 307 28.44 16.81 -0.25
CA CYS A 307 29.51 17.79 -0.18
C CYS A 307 30.53 17.40 0.91
N LYS A 308 31.76 17.02 0.52
CA LYS A 308 32.85 16.58 1.41
C LYS A 308 33.15 17.54 2.57
N ARG A 309 32.74 18.82 2.48
CA ARG A 309 32.89 19.82 3.56
C ARG A 309 32.01 19.58 4.78
N ILE A 310 30.79 19.04 4.61
CA ILE A 310 29.84 18.86 5.72
C ILE A 310 29.97 17.46 6.33
N PHE A 311 30.43 16.51 5.54
CA PHE A 311 30.28 15.10 5.81
C PHE A 311 31.60 14.40 5.42
N LYS A 312 32.35 13.99 6.44
CA LYS A 312 33.77 13.59 6.36
C LYS A 312 34.01 12.20 5.73
N GLU A 313 32.95 11.41 5.54
CA GLU A 313 32.98 10.05 5.01
C GLU A 313 32.29 9.97 3.65
N GLU A 314 32.75 9.11 2.74
CA GLU A 314 32.07 8.85 1.48
C GLU A 314 30.83 7.96 1.75
N TYR A 315 29.63 8.47 1.44
CA TYR A 315 28.37 7.85 1.87
C TYR A 315 27.87 6.81 0.86
N HIS A 316 27.80 5.56 1.30
CA HIS A 316 27.12 4.47 0.60
C HIS A 316 25.72 4.26 1.18
N ILE A 317 24.68 4.30 0.34
CA ILE A 317 23.38 3.72 0.70
C ILE A 317 23.42 2.26 0.26
N HIS A 318 23.40 1.35 1.23
CA HIS A 318 23.32 -0.08 1.00
C HIS A 318 21.84 -0.48 0.96
N ILE A 319 21.28 -0.65 -0.23
CA ILE A 319 19.95 -1.27 -0.40
C ILE A 319 20.18 -2.75 -0.65
N THR A 320 20.00 -3.56 0.39
CA THR A 320 19.91 -5.02 0.25
C THR A 320 18.59 -5.38 -0.43
N GLY A 321 18.61 -6.28 -1.41
CA GLY A 321 17.41 -6.67 -2.17
C GLY A 321 16.24 -7.13 -1.28
N LYS A 322 16.54 -7.84 -0.20
CA LYS A 322 15.53 -8.29 0.76
C LYS A 322 14.77 -7.15 1.44
N TRP A 323 15.48 -6.12 1.92
CA TRP A 323 14.84 -4.94 2.54
C TRP A 323 14.15 -4.02 1.54
N PHE A 324 14.60 -4.01 0.30
CA PHE A 324 13.84 -3.37 -0.76
C PHE A 324 12.46 -4.03 -0.88
N ASN A 325 12.43 -5.37 -0.93
CA ASN A 325 11.18 -6.10 -1.04
C ASN A 325 10.27 -5.94 0.18
N TYR A 326 10.80 -6.06 1.41
CA TYR A 326 9.99 -5.80 2.61
C TYR A 326 9.48 -4.37 2.67
N GLY A 327 10.25 -3.40 2.16
CA GLY A 327 9.79 -2.03 2.04
C GLY A 327 8.59 -1.90 1.12
N ILE A 328 8.56 -2.65 0.01
CA ILE A 328 7.39 -2.71 -0.89
C ILE A 328 6.20 -3.36 -0.17
N ILE A 329 6.38 -4.54 0.43
CA ILE A 329 5.29 -5.24 1.16
C ILE A 329 4.72 -4.36 2.26
N PHE A 330 5.58 -3.66 3.01
CA PHE A 330 5.13 -2.78 4.08
C PHE A 330 4.39 -1.53 3.54
N LEU A 331 4.78 -1.03 2.37
CA LEU A 331 4.07 0.06 1.70
C LEU A 331 2.68 -0.40 1.23
N VAL A 332 2.58 -1.58 0.61
CA VAL A 332 1.30 -2.21 0.22
C VAL A 332 0.42 -2.40 1.45
N LEU A 333 0.96 -2.98 2.53
CA LEU A 333 0.22 -3.17 3.78
C LEU A 333 -0.35 -1.87 4.36
N ILE A 334 0.36 -0.74 4.24
CA ILE A 334 -0.15 0.58 4.69
C ILE A 334 -1.27 1.07 3.77
N LEU A 335 -1.16 0.87 2.46
CA LEU A 335 -2.21 1.23 1.52
C LEU A 335 -3.47 0.39 1.76
N ASP A 336 -3.31 -0.91 1.99
CA ASP A 336 -4.41 -1.84 2.23
C ASP A 336 -5.03 -1.61 3.62
N LEU A 337 -4.24 -1.23 4.62
CA LEU A 337 -4.77 -0.78 5.92
C LEU A 337 -5.58 0.52 5.78
N ASN A 338 -5.15 1.44 4.93
CA ASN A 338 -5.92 2.65 4.63
C ASN A 338 -7.21 2.32 3.87
N MET A 339 -7.14 1.41 2.89
CA MET A 339 -8.31 0.90 2.19
C MET A 339 -9.29 0.26 3.18
N TRP A 340 -8.82 -0.64 4.04
CA TRP A 340 -9.60 -1.26 5.11
C TRP A 340 -10.29 -0.24 6.01
N LYS A 341 -9.56 0.78 6.48
CA LYS A 341 -10.16 1.89 7.24
C LYS A 341 -11.28 2.58 6.46
N ASN A 342 -11.05 2.90 5.19
CA ASN A 342 -12.04 3.58 4.35
C ASN A 342 -13.30 2.73 4.13
N GLN A 343 -13.17 1.41 4.05
CA GLN A 343 -14.30 0.49 3.91
C GLN A 343 -15.12 0.40 5.21
N ILE A 344 -14.48 0.36 6.38
CA ILE A 344 -15.17 0.27 7.68
C ILE A 344 -15.87 1.57 8.08
N PHE A 345 -15.26 2.72 7.80
CA PHE A 345 -15.83 4.03 8.16
C PHE A 345 -16.53 4.71 6.98
N TYR A 346 -16.95 3.93 5.99
CA TYR A 346 -17.56 4.43 4.77
C TYR A 346 -18.90 5.12 5.07
N LYS A 347 -19.04 6.37 4.62
CA LYS A 347 -20.31 7.11 4.65
C LYS A 347 -20.61 7.68 3.27
N PRO A 348 -21.68 7.25 2.59
CA PRO A 348 -22.01 7.71 1.24
C PRO A 348 -21.97 9.24 1.08
N TYR A 349 -22.49 9.97 2.06
CA TYR A 349 -22.55 11.43 2.02
C TYR A 349 -21.20 12.12 1.87
N GLU A 350 -20.16 11.59 2.51
CA GLU A 350 -18.81 12.16 2.46
C GLU A 350 -18.23 12.06 1.04
N TYR A 351 -18.74 11.12 0.22
CA TYR A 351 -18.32 10.84 -1.15
C TYR A 351 -19.29 11.35 -2.23
N GLY A 352 -20.32 12.13 -1.86
CA GLY A 352 -21.31 12.63 -2.82
C GLY A 352 -22.28 11.54 -3.28
N GLN A 353 -22.48 10.53 -2.43
CA GLN A 353 -23.34 9.38 -2.67
C GLN A 353 -24.47 9.32 -1.65
N TYR A 354 -25.55 8.63 -1.98
CA TYR A 354 -26.69 8.46 -1.08
C TYR A 354 -27.32 7.07 -1.22
N VAL A 355 -28.01 6.63 -0.18
CA VAL A 355 -28.67 5.31 -0.17
C VAL A 355 -30.10 5.47 -0.69
N GLY A 356 -30.46 4.65 -1.67
CA GLY A 356 -31.80 4.55 -2.23
C GLY A 356 -32.52 3.24 -1.87
N PRO A 357 -33.62 2.92 -2.57
CA PRO A 357 -34.42 1.72 -2.33
C PRO A 357 -33.59 0.44 -2.49
N GLY A 358 -33.76 -0.50 -1.58
CA GLY A 358 -33.02 -1.76 -1.56
C GLY A 358 -31.54 -1.60 -1.18
N GLU A 359 -31.22 -0.59 -0.37
CA GLU A 359 -29.86 -0.29 0.14
C GLU A 359 -28.81 -0.02 -0.95
N LYS A 360 -29.26 0.28 -2.17
CA LYS A 360 -28.38 0.63 -3.28
C LYS A 360 -27.77 2.01 -3.09
N ILE A 361 -26.49 2.11 -3.35
CA ILE A 361 -25.75 3.37 -3.32
C ILE A 361 -25.93 4.04 -4.68
N TYR A 362 -26.30 5.31 -4.69
CA TYR A 362 -26.40 6.13 -5.90
C TYR A 362 -25.29 7.19 -5.86
N THR A 363 -24.64 7.39 -7.00
CA THR A 363 -23.57 8.37 -7.17
C THR A 363 -24.03 9.55 -7.99
N VAL A 364 -23.83 10.76 -7.47
CA VAL A 364 -24.11 11.99 -8.20
C VAL A 364 -23.02 12.21 -9.24
N GLU A 365 -23.38 12.15 -10.52
CA GLU A 365 -22.43 12.31 -11.62
C GLU A 365 -22.05 13.77 -11.89
N ASP A 366 -22.97 14.72 -11.66
CA ASP A 366 -22.73 16.14 -11.94
C ASP A 366 -21.90 16.81 -10.83
N PRO A 367 -20.61 17.15 -11.09
CA PRO A 367 -19.76 17.78 -10.10
C PRO A 367 -20.18 19.20 -9.72
N ASP A 368 -20.87 19.92 -10.62
CA ASP A 368 -21.30 21.31 -10.35
C ASP A 368 -22.32 21.30 -9.20
N THR A 369 -23.22 20.33 -9.22
CA THR A 369 -24.26 20.19 -8.18
C THR A 369 -23.68 19.82 -6.81
N LEU A 370 -22.54 19.14 -6.76
CA LEU A 370 -21.92 18.69 -5.51
C LEU A 370 -21.32 19.84 -4.69
N GLN A 371 -21.03 21.00 -5.30
CA GLN A 371 -20.47 22.16 -4.58
C GLN A 371 -21.52 22.85 -3.71
N ASP A 372 -22.77 22.91 -4.18
CA ASP A 372 -23.85 23.67 -3.54
C ASP A 372 -24.69 22.83 -2.56
N PHE A 373 -24.59 21.50 -2.60
CA PHE A 373 -25.52 20.62 -1.89
C PHE A 373 -25.12 20.27 -0.45
N ASN A 374 -26.08 20.51 0.46
CA ASN A 374 -26.03 20.14 1.88
C ASN A 374 -26.42 18.69 2.14
N ARG A 375 -26.11 18.20 3.35
CA ARG A 375 -26.46 16.83 3.82
C ARG A 375 -27.95 16.47 3.68
N SER A 376 -28.85 17.44 3.74
CA SER A 376 -30.30 17.22 3.54
C SER A 376 -30.68 16.93 2.08
N MET A 377 -29.94 17.49 1.11
CA MET A 377 -30.21 17.34 -0.33
C MET A 377 -29.66 16.03 -0.89
N LEU A 378 -28.69 15.43 -0.21
CA LEU A 378 -28.07 14.17 -0.60
C LEU A 378 -28.80 12.97 0.04
N THR A 379 -30.11 12.92 -0.18
CA THR A 379 -31.00 11.84 0.28
C THR A 379 -31.89 11.38 -0.86
N TRP A 380 -32.31 10.11 -0.82
CA TRP A 380 -33.24 9.58 -1.82
C TRP A 380 -34.55 10.36 -1.88
N GLU A 381 -35.13 10.68 -0.72
CA GLU A 381 -36.40 11.41 -0.60
C GLU A 381 -36.32 12.77 -1.28
N TRP A 382 -35.25 13.53 -1.05
CA TRP A 382 -35.09 14.84 -1.66
C TRP A 382 -34.82 14.73 -3.17
N ARG A 383 -33.93 13.84 -3.61
CA ARG A 383 -33.55 13.74 -5.04
C ARG A 383 -34.62 13.09 -5.92
N SER A 384 -35.52 12.29 -5.33
CA SER A 384 -36.67 11.70 -6.05
C SER A 384 -37.85 12.68 -6.19
N THR A 385 -37.93 13.70 -5.33
CA THR A 385 -39.04 14.67 -5.32
C THR A 385 -38.69 16.00 -5.97
N ASN A 386 -37.42 16.41 -5.95
CA ASN A 386 -36.98 17.68 -6.52
C ASN A 386 -36.54 17.51 -7.98
N ILE A 387 -36.97 18.45 -8.82
CA ILE A 387 -36.69 18.49 -10.25
C ILE A 387 -35.54 19.48 -10.50
N ASP A 388 -34.56 19.07 -11.29
CA ASP A 388 -33.52 19.96 -11.77
C ASP A 388 -34.10 20.90 -12.83
N PRO A 389 -34.09 22.23 -12.61
CA PRO A 389 -34.62 23.19 -13.58
C PRO A 389 -33.87 23.20 -14.91
N ARG A 390 -32.63 22.67 -14.98
CA ARG A 390 -31.84 22.63 -16.22
C ARG A 390 -32.27 21.50 -17.15
N THR A 391 -32.55 20.32 -16.59
CA THR A 391 -32.87 19.11 -17.35
C THR A 391 -34.35 18.77 -17.35
N ASN A 392 -35.14 19.39 -16.47
CA ASN A 392 -36.55 19.08 -16.22
C ASN A 392 -36.78 17.60 -15.82
N GLN A 393 -35.74 16.97 -15.27
CA GLN A 393 -35.76 15.61 -14.74
C GLN A 393 -35.55 15.65 -13.22
N THR A 394 -36.01 14.61 -12.53
CA THR A 394 -35.72 14.48 -11.09
C THR A 394 -34.23 14.25 -10.89
N PHE A 395 -33.65 14.83 -9.83
CA PHE A 395 -32.21 14.73 -9.54
C PHE A 395 -31.70 13.29 -9.34
N ASN A 396 -32.58 12.30 -9.23
CA ASN A 396 -32.22 10.88 -9.18
C ASN A 396 -31.99 10.25 -10.57
N GLN A 397 -32.62 10.76 -11.63
CA GLN A 397 -32.55 10.19 -12.98
C GLN A 397 -31.19 10.41 -13.64
N SER A 398 -30.49 11.47 -13.24
CA SER A 398 -29.15 11.82 -13.69
C SER A 398 -28.03 11.08 -12.94
N ASN A 399 -28.35 10.21 -11.98
CA ASN A 399 -27.34 9.61 -11.10
C ASN A 399 -27.08 8.15 -11.49
N ALA A 400 -25.82 7.73 -11.43
CA ALA A 400 -25.44 6.33 -11.57
C ALA A 400 -25.83 5.51 -10.33
N ILE A 401 -26.17 4.24 -10.57
CA ILE A 401 -26.34 3.20 -9.55
C ILE A 401 -25.02 2.47 -9.40
#